data_AF-A0A9D6J2L8-F1
#
_entry.id   AF-A0A9D6J2L8-F1
#
_cell.length_a   1.000
_cell.length_b   1.000
_cell.length_c   1.000
_cell.angle_alpha   90.00
_cell.angle_beta   90.00
_cell.angle_gamma   90.00
#
_symmetry.space_group_name_H-M   'P 1'
#
loop_
_entity.id
_entity.type
_entity.pdbx_description
1 polymer ?
#
loop_
_entity_poly.entity_id
_entity_poly.type
_entity_poly.pdbx_seq_one_letter_code
_entity_poly.pdbx_strand_id
1 'polypeptide(L)'
;MASDSVRRALSYPFEIPSRSYVVAGGRYEELPDSALPPDVSGRRPVLALGSNQSPQRLIEKFKDGTFGAIPVIRARLRDFDIVYSAHVAAYGSIPATLRHCPGAAVTLFVNWLDEAQLARMHETETATGNYRFGRLD
;
A
#
# COMPACT_ATOMS: atom_id res chain seq x y z
N MET A 1 20.73 10.78 -20.40
CA MET A 1 20.08 9.77 -19.53
C MET A 1 19.42 10.50 -18.37
N ALA A 2 18.19 10.14 -17.98
CA ALA A 2 17.53 10.75 -16.82
C ALA A 2 18.32 10.46 -15.53
N SER A 3 18.30 11.38 -14.56
CA SER A 3 18.92 11.16 -13.25
C SER A 3 18.18 10.06 -12.47
N ASP A 4 18.84 9.47 -11.48
CA ASP A 4 18.22 8.43 -10.63
C ASP A 4 17.02 8.96 -9.84
N SER A 5 17.03 10.24 -9.47
CA SER A 5 15.88 10.91 -8.86
C SER A 5 14.68 10.97 -9.80
N VAL A 6 14.89 11.30 -11.07
CA VAL A 6 13.82 11.34 -12.09
C VAL A 6 13.30 9.94 -12.37
N ARG A 7 14.18 8.93 -12.49
CA ARG A 7 13.75 7.54 -12.68
C ARG A 7 12.85 7.05 -11.54
N ARG A 8 13.24 7.34 -10.29
CA ARG A 8 12.45 6.99 -9.10
C ARG A 8 11.10 7.71 -9.04
N ALA A 9 11.06 8.98 -9.44
CA ALA A 9 9.81 9.74 -9.53
C ALA A 9 8.84 9.09 -10.53
N LEU A 10 9.35 8.76 -11.72
CA LEU A 10 8.60 8.16 -12.81
C LEU A 10 8.21 6.71 -12.57
N SER A 11 8.92 5.99 -11.69
CA SER A 11 8.60 4.61 -11.36
C SER A 11 7.43 4.48 -10.40
N TYR A 12 6.91 5.56 -9.82
CA TYR A 12 5.72 5.52 -8.98
C TYR A 12 4.48 5.04 -9.77
N PRO A 13 3.59 4.20 -9.22
CA PRO A 13 3.51 3.69 -7.84
C PRO A 13 4.35 2.42 -7.58
N PHE A 14 5.38 2.18 -8.38
CA PHE A 14 6.18 0.96 -8.47
C PHE A 14 5.36 -0.20 -9.02
N GLU A 15 5.98 -1.38 -9.10
CA GLU A 15 5.28 -2.58 -9.55
C GLU A 15 4.14 -2.93 -8.57
N ILE A 16 2.95 -3.12 -9.12
CA ILE A 16 1.75 -3.55 -8.39
C ILE A 16 1.38 -4.95 -8.90
N PRO A 17 1.41 -5.97 -8.03
CA PRO A 17 1.03 -7.33 -8.39
C PRO A 17 -0.40 -7.45 -8.90
N SER A 18 -0.67 -8.52 -9.64
CA SER A 18 -2.01 -8.81 -10.15
C SER A 18 -2.87 -9.60 -9.15
N ARG A 19 -2.23 -10.29 -8.20
CA ARG A 19 -2.86 -11.15 -7.20
C ARG A 19 -2.58 -10.66 -5.78
N SER A 20 -3.38 -11.14 -4.83
CA SER A 20 -3.05 -11.03 -3.40
C SER A 20 -1.67 -11.60 -3.14
N TYR A 21 -0.94 -11.05 -2.18
CA TYR A 21 0.42 -11.45 -1.89
C TYR A 21 0.73 -11.35 -0.40
N VAL A 22 1.80 -11.98 0.03
CA VAL A 22 2.32 -11.88 1.41
C VAL A 22 3.72 -11.30 1.35
N VAL A 23 4.00 -10.30 2.19
CA VAL A 23 5.35 -9.79 2.42
C VAL A 23 5.89 -10.39 3.71
N ALA A 24 7.07 -11.01 3.66
CA ALA A 24 7.75 -11.56 4.82
C ALA A 24 9.26 -11.65 4.58
N GLY A 25 10.07 -11.38 5.62
CA GLY A 25 11.52 -11.58 5.56
C GLY A 25 12.23 -10.83 4.41
N GLY A 26 11.77 -9.61 4.09
CA GLY A 26 12.33 -8.80 3.01
C GLY A 26 12.01 -9.29 1.59
N ARG A 27 11.05 -10.20 1.44
CA ARG A 27 10.59 -10.76 0.17
C ARG A 27 9.07 -10.71 0.09
N TYR A 28 8.52 -11.01 -1.08
CA TYR A 28 7.09 -11.22 -1.25
C TYR A 28 6.80 -12.44 -2.10
N GLU A 29 5.60 -12.99 -1.93
CA GLU A 29 5.06 -14.10 -2.70
C GLU A 29 3.61 -13.81 -3.08
N GLU A 30 3.28 -13.87 -4.38
CA GLU A 30 1.90 -13.83 -4.85
C GLU A 30 1.18 -15.13 -4.50
N LEU A 31 -0.03 -15.01 -3.94
CA LEU A 31 -0.89 -16.12 -3.63
C LEU A 31 -1.47 -16.69 -4.93
N PRO A 32 -1.40 -18.02 -5.15
CA PRO A 32 -2.09 -18.64 -6.27
C PRO A 32 -3.60 -18.53 -6.10
N ASP A 33 -4.35 -18.57 -7.21
CA ASP A 33 -5.82 -18.44 -7.18
C ASP A 33 -6.50 -19.55 -6.37
N SER A 34 -5.84 -20.69 -6.18
CA SER A 34 -6.29 -21.83 -5.39
C SER A 34 -5.88 -21.77 -3.91
N ALA A 35 -5.10 -20.77 -3.48
CA ALA A 35 -4.68 -20.66 -2.10
C ALA A 35 -5.87 -20.41 -1.18
N LEU A 36 -5.81 -20.99 0.02
CA LEU A 36 -6.66 -20.53 1.11
C LEU A 36 -6.29 -19.08 1.46
N PRO A 37 -7.27 -18.23 1.80
CA PRO A 37 -6.98 -16.88 2.27
C PRO A 37 -6.05 -16.93 3.49
N PRO A 38 -5.08 -16.02 3.59
CA PRO A 38 -4.21 -15.94 4.76
C PRO A 38 -5.04 -15.60 6.00
N ASP A 39 -4.61 -16.08 7.17
CA ASP A 39 -5.24 -15.68 8.43
C ASP A 39 -4.98 -14.20 8.70
N VAL A 40 -6.08 -13.45 8.79
CA VAL A 40 -6.08 -12.02 9.09
C VAL A 40 -6.67 -11.69 10.46
N SER A 41 -6.90 -12.71 11.29
CA SER A 41 -7.45 -12.56 12.63
C SER A 41 -6.57 -11.64 13.49
N GLY A 42 -7.20 -10.71 14.19
CA GLY A 42 -6.49 -9.73 15.04
C GLY A 42 -5.75 -8.63 14.26
N ARG A 43 -5.83 -8.59 12.92
CA ARG A 43 -5.16 -7.57 12.10
C ARG A 43 -6.11 -6.44 11.72
N ARG A 44 -5.57 -5.22 11.63
CA ARG A 44 -6.26 -4.03 11.13
C ARG A 44 -6.18 -4.00 9.59
N PRO A 45 -7.32 -3.98 8.87
CA PRO A 45 -7.33 -3.73 7.44
C PRO A 45 -7.02 -2.24 7.16
N VAL A 46 -6.03 -1.99 6.32
CA VAL A 46 -5.66 -0.63 5.87
C VAL A 46 -5.63 -0.60 4.35
N LEU A 47 -6.39 0.33 3.75
CA LEU A 47 -6.39 0.50 2.29
C LEU A 47 -5.00 0.90 1.81
N ALA A 48 -4.47 0.14 0.86
CA ALA A 48 -3.22 0.44 0.19
C ALA A 48 -3.49 1.39 -0.98
N LEU A 49 -3.15 2.66 -0.80
CA LEU A 49 -3.23 3.68 -1.85
C LEU A 49 -1.85 3.89 -2.46
N GLY A 50 -1.81 3.99 -3.79
CA GLY A 50 -0.58 4.30 -4.48
C GLY A 50 0.51 3.27 -4.21
N SER A 51 1.68 3.74 -3.79
CA SER A 51 2.85 2.90 -3.58
C SER A 51 2.74 1.93 -2.39
N ASN A 52 1.74 2.08 -1.52
CA ASN A 52 1.44 1.10 -0.46
C ASN A 52 0.91 -0.24 -1.01
N GLN A 53 0.55 -0.29 -2.30
CA GLN A 53 0.18 -1.50 -3.03
C GLN A 53 1.40 -2.25 -3.59
N SER A 54 2.59 -1.65 -3.52
CA SER A 54 3.79 -2.27 -4.06
C SER A 54 4.51 -3.09 -2.99
N PRO A 55 4.84 -4.37 -3.24
CA PRO A 55 5.68 -5.17 -2.36
C PRO A 55 7.02 -4.51 -2.07
N GLN A 56 7.63 -3.87 -3.08
CA GLN A 56 8.91 -3.17 -2.92
C GLN A 56 8.83 -2.12 -1.81
N ARG A 57 7.77 -1.30 -1.79
CA ARG A 57 7.62 -0.27 -0.76
C ARG A 57 7.32 -0.82 0.61
N LEU A 58 6.54 -1.90 0.70
CA LEU A 58 6.33 -2.57 1.98
C LEU A 58 7.65 -3.14 2.51
N ILE A 59 8.42 -3.84 1.67
CA ILE A 59 9.75 -4.36 2.02
C ILE A 59 10.66 -3.22 2.51
N GLU A 60 10.69 -2.07 1.83
CA GLU A 60 11.50 -0.93 2.26
C GLU A 60 11.08 -0.36 3.63
N LYS A 61 9.78 -0.36 3.94
CA LYS A 61 9.24 0.12 5.23
C LYS A 61 9.51 -0.83 6.40
N PHE A 62 9.48 -2.12 6.12
CA PHE A 62 9.57 -3.21 7.10
C PHE A 62 10.89 -3.98 7.02
N LYS A 63 11.92 -3.39 6.40
CA LYS A 63 13.23 -4.01 6.12
C LYS A 63 14.00 -4.47 7.35
N ASP A 64 13.67 -3.95 8.53
CA ASP A 64 14.39 -4.26 9.78
C ASP A 64 14.15 -5.71 10.25
N GLY A 65 13.29 -6.47 9.56
CA GLY A 65 13.18 -7.92 9.69
C GLY A 65 12.54 -8.40 11.00
N THR A 66 12.19 -7.48 11.89
CA THR A 66 11.54 -7.74 13.18
C THR A 66 10.03 -7.93 13.06
N PHE A 67 9.45 -7.58 11.91
CA PHE A 67 8.02 -7.69 11.67
C PHE A 67 7.66 -9.06 11.08
N GLY A 68 6.54 -9.61 11.53
CA GLY A 68 5.97 -10.83 10.95
C GLY A 68 5.46 -10.62 9.52
N ALA A 69 4.85 -11.67 8.96
CA ALA A 69 4.24 -11.60 7.64
C ALA A 69 3.14 -10.51 7.58
N ILE A 70 3.03 -9.86 6.43
CA ILE A 70 1.98 -8.89 6.10
C ILE A 70 1.15 -9.47 4.95
N PRO A 71 -0.06 -9.96 5.22
CA PRO A 71 -1.00 -10.31 4.17
C PRO A 71 -1.49 -9.05 3.45
N VAL A 72 -1.41 -9.06 2.12
CA VAL A 72 -1.85 -7.98 1.26
C VAL A 72 -2.89 -8.51 0.29
N ILE A 73 -4.15 -8.22 0.56
CA ILE A 73 -5.28 -8.88 -0.10
C ILE A 73 -5.90 -7.93 -1.12
N ARG A 74 -6.02 -8.39 -2.37
CA ARG A 74 -6.68 -7.65 -3.44
C ARG A 74 -8.16 -7.50 -3.15
N ALA A 75 -8.69 -6.29 -3.27
CA ALA A 75 -10.07 -5.96 -2.97
C ALA A 75 -10.66 -5.03 -4.03
N ARG A 76 -11.99 -5.01 -4.11
CA ARG A 76 -12.75 -4.04 -4.92
C ARG A 76 -13.55 -3.13 -3.99
N LEU A 77 -13.29 -1.83 -4.06
CA LEU A 77 -13.98 -0.80 -3.29
C LEU A 77 -14.98 -0.07 -4.19
N ARG A 78 -16.24 0.01 -3.76
CA ARG A 78 -17.33 0.68 -4.48
C ARG A 78 -17.49 2.12 -4.01
N ASP A 79 -18.02 2.99 -4.87
CA ASP A 79 -18.29 4.41 -4.63
C ASP A 79 -17.05 5.26 -4.35
N PHE A 80 -15.88 4.75 -4.75
CA PHE A 80 -14.60 5.45 -4.64
C PHE A 80 -13.76 5.27 -5.91
N ASP A 81 -12.89 6.25 -6.13
CA ASP A 81 -11.83 6.21 -7.13
C ASP A 81 -10.50 6.63 -6.51
N ILE A 82 -9.41 6.22 -7.15
CA ILE A 82 -8.04 6.61 -6.81
C ILE A 82 -7.61 7.72 -7.76
N VAL A 83 -7.35 8.91 -7.22
CA VAL A 83 -6.96 10.10 -7.97
C VAL A 83 -5.61 10.61 -7.52
N TYR A 84 -5.04 11.58 -8.24
CA TYR A 84 -3.82 12.26 -7.81
C TYR A 84 -4.08 13.17 -6.61
N SER A 85 -3.12 13.23 -5.69
CA SER A 85 -3.10 14.20 -4.61
C SER A 85 -2.75 15.60 -5.13
N ALA A 86 -2.95 16.61 -4.29
CA ALA A 86 -2.62 18.00 -4.60
C ALA A 86 -1.19 18.40 -4.18
N HIS A 87 -0.27 17.44 -4.01
CA HIS A 87 1.11 17.72 -3.58
C HIS A 87 2.13 16.86 -4.32
N VAL A 88 3.37 17.32 -4.36
CA VAL A 88 4.51 16.54 -4.89
C VAL A 88 5.21 15.87 -3.70
N ALA A 89 5.37 14.55 -3.76
CA ALA A 89 6.08 13.81 -2.72
C ALA A 89 7.59 14.08 -2.76
N ALA A 90 8.30 13.78 -1.67
CA ALA A 90 9.75 14.02 -1.56
C ALA A 90 10.59 13.33 -2.66
N TYR A 91 10.08 12.27 -3.28
CA TYR A 91 10.74 11.57 -4.41
C TYR A 91 10.31 12.09 -5.79
N GLY A 92 9.58 13.21 -5.87
CA GLY A 92 9.27 13.92 -7.11
C GLY A 92 8.01 13.46 -7.85
N SER A 93 7.30 12.44 -7.37
CA SER A 93 6.03 11.98 -7.96
C SER A 93 4.83 12.73 -7.40
N ILE A 94 3.69 12.66 -8.09
CA ILE A 94 2.37 12.99 -7.51
C ILE A 94 1.75 11.70 -6.95
N PRO A 95 1.62 11.57 -5.61
CA PRO A 95 1.08 10.36 -5.02
C PRO A 95 -0.44 10.28 -5.19
N ALA A 96 -0.98 9.11 -4.86
CA ALA A 96 -2.38 8.78 -5.05
C ALA A 96 -3.17 9.01 -3.76
N THR A 97 -4.40 9.49 -3.89
CA THR A 97 -5.35 9.68 -2.80
C THR A 97 -6.70 9.07 -3.15
N LEU A 98 -7.50 8.77 -2.13
CA LEU A 98 -8.83 8.20 -2.30
C LEU A 98 -9.87 9.32 -2.38
N ARG A 99 -10.80 9.22 -3.33
CA ARG A 99 -11.89 10.17 -3.50
C ARG A 99 -13.23 9.46 -3.56
N HIS A 100 -14.19 9.90 -2.75
CA HIS A 100 -15.57 9.47 -2.87
C HIS A 100 -16.13 9.89 -4.24
N CYS A 101 -16.61 8.91 -4.99
CA CYS A 101 -17.09 9.01 -6.36
C CYS A 101 -18.23 8.00 -6.56
N PRO A 102 -19.49 8.40 -6.28
CA PRO A 102 -20.64 7.50 -6.37
C PRO A 102 -20.74 6.81 -7.74
N GLY A 103 -20.96 5.49 -7.72
CA GLY A 103 -21.08 4.67 -8.93
C GLY A 103 -19.74 4.22 -9.53
N ALA A 104 -18.60 4.76 -9.07
CA ALA A 104 -17.29 4.23 -9.44
C ALA A 104 -16.95 2.97 -8.64
N ALA A 105 -16.01 2.17 -9.14
CA ALA A 105 -15.42 1.09 -8.35
C ALA A 105 -13.96 0.91 -8.74
N VAL A 106 -13.09 0.86 -7.73
CA VAL A 106 -11.65 0.70 -7.89
C VAL A 106 -11.19 -0.65 -7.37
N THR A 107 -10.21 -1.24 -8.05
CA THR A 107 -9.47 -2.39 -7.53
C THR A 107 -8.20 -1.89 -6.88
N LEU A 108 -7.98 -2.29 -5.64
CA LEU A 108 -6.82 -1.94 -4.84
C LEU A 108 -6.40 -3.12 -3.95
N PHE A 109 -5.44 -2.89 -3.06
CA PHE A 109 -5.04 -3.86 -2.04
C PHE A 109 -5.38 -3.39 -0.62
N VAL A 110 -5.53 -4.34 0.29
CA VAL A 110 -5.67 -4.10 1.73
C VAL A 110 -4.48 -4.72 2.43
N ASN A 111 -3.71 -3.88 3.13
CA ASN A 111 -2.63 -4.30 4.01
C ASN A 111 -3.23 -4.70 5.35
N TRP A 112 -3.10 -5.98 5.73
CA TRP A 112 -3.57 -6.48 7.02
C TRP A 112 -2.45 -6.43 8.05
N LEU A 113 -2.49 -5.42 8.90
CA LEU A 113 -1.40 -5.07 9.80
C LEU A 113 -1.73 -5.47 11.23
N ASP A 114 -0.79 -6.11 11.92
CA ASP A 114 -0.84 -6.17 13.38
C ASP A 114 -0.56 -4.78 14.01
N GLU A 115 -0.64 -4.67 15.33
CA GLU A 115 -0.48 -3.39 16.04
C GLU A 115 0.90 -2.75 15.83
N ALA A 116 1.97 -3.55 15.87
CA ALA A 116 3.34 -3.06 15.67
C ALA A 116 3.57 -2.62 14.21
N GLN A 117 3.05 -3.40 13.25
CA GLN A 117 3.10 -3.08 11.83
C GLN A 117 2.29 -1.82 11.52
N LEU A 118 1.14 -1.62 12.19
CA LEU A 118 0.32 -0.42 12.05
C LEU A 118 1.04 0.82 12.56
N ALA A 119 1.67 0.74 13.74
CA ALA A 119 2.47 1.83 14.30
C ALA A 119 3.60 2.22 13.33
N ARG A 120 4.33 1.22 12.81
CA ARG A 120 5.38 1.44 11.82
C ARG A 120 4.85 2.07 10.53
N MET A 121 3.69 1.64 10.04
CA MET A 121 3.06 2.25 8.86
C MET A 121 2.80 3.75 9.08
N HIS A 122 2.28 4.12 10.27
CA HIS A 122 2.01 5.53 10.61
C HIS A 122 3.27 6.38 10.57
N GLU A 123 4.37 5.92 11.18
CA GLU A 123 5.67 6.62 11.13
C GLU A 123 6.09 6.96 9.69
N THR A 124 5.82 6.05 8.75
CA THR A 124 6.23 6.22 7.35
C THR A 124 5.31 7.12 6.53
N GLU A 125 4.02 7.21 6.88
CA GLU A 125 2.99 7.90 6.07
C GLU A 125 2.61 9.28 6.63
N THR A 126 2.52 9.43 7.96
CA THR A 126 2.00 10.66 8.57
C THR A 126 3.10 11.65 8.95
N ALA A 127 4.37 11.24 8.96
CA ALA A 127 5.50 12.10 9.34
C ALA A 127 5.64 13.35 8.45
N THR A 128 5.12 13.32 7.21
CA THR A 128 5.18 14.47 6.29
C THR A 128 3.96 15.40 6.37
N GLY A 129 2.93 15.05 7.15
CA GLY A 129 1.69 15.84 7.28
C GLY A 129 0.75 15.82 6.07
N ASN A 130 1.12 15.15 4.97
CA ASN A 130 0.37 15.12 3.72
C ASN A 130 -0.82 14.14 3.71
N TYR A 131 -0.81 13.17 4.62
CA TYR A 131 -1.88 12.18 4.79
C TYR A 131 -2.39 12.18 6.22
N ARG A 132 -3.68 11.89 6.38
CA ARG A 132 -4.33 11.66 7.67
C ARG A 132 -4.86 10.24 7.70
N PHE A 133 -4.69 9.57 8.84
CA PHE A 133 -5.34 8.30 9.09
C PHE A 133 -6.83 8.54 9.32
N GLY A 134 -7.67 7.71 8.69
CA GLY A 134 -9.12 7.83 8.74
C GLY A 134 -9.79 6.48 8.52
N ARG A 135 -11.10 6.43 8.76
CA ARG A 135 -11.93 5.25 8.59
C ARG A 135 -13.04 5.54 7.57
N LEU A 136 -13.34 4.54 6.74
CA LEU A 136 -14.57 4.53 5.95
C LEU A 136 -15.66 3.86 6.80
N ASP A 137 -16.79 4.52 6.95
CA ASP A 137 -17.97 4.03 7.68
C ASP A 137 -18.98 3.39 6.73
#